data_AF-A0A8I0GWX3-F1
#
_entry.id   AF-A0A8I0GWX3-F1
#
_cell.length_a   1.000
_cell.length_b   1.000
_cell.length_c   1.000
_cell.angle_alpha   90.00
_cell.angle_beta   90.00
_cell.angle_gamma   90.00
#
_symmetry.space_group_name_H-M   'P 1'
#
loop_
_entity.id
_entity.type
_entity.pdbx_description
1 polymer ?
#
loop_
_entity_poly.entity_id
_entity_poly.type
_entity_poly.pdbx_seq_one_letter_code
_entity_poly.pdbx_strand_id
1 'polypeptide(L)'
;MLLVVLMLCAWPTRADAPRAGVDYLLLGQATSEPTPQRACAPGVLARHQDVLSIAAPAQGWSGEPQAVDVFGVLSGEVRISHGQRQVCGSMHDARTRDSRFRAGVGMVVVPKAGDREPIVVSWARPLKARWVPTLQLGAPSPVQQNDTARLLVRAACIAVAIALALSALMGFATTRDRLFLLYVVVCLVFVLWQAVLGGLSGYPEPWLPVHDRASWWLVGLTAFSEALLLPILWRLNGGDRRWPRSRAWQHAVLWGLVAVGCSVPWLGMPALGTLAAALETLYLLGCVLCLGVGVWALWRGDAQALAGLGALLPWWILVVAEAVGARWLIAYRIEALQVATTWFLMMAAFALNLRLGRLRQQRDEMRQLADTDMLTGLPNRRAGLRLL
;
A
#
# COMPACT_ATOMS: atom_id res chain seq x y z
N MET A 1 15.12 -4.58 -33.54
CA MET A 1 15.29 -5.93 -32.96
C MET A 1 16.53 -6.64 -33.48
N LEU A 2 16.76 -6.74 -34.78
CA LEU A 2 17.93 -7.45 -35.35
C LEU A 2 19.29 -6.93 -34.84
N LEU A 3 19.41 -5.60 -34.68
CA LEU A 3 20.64 -4.94 -34.24
C LEU A 3 20.98 -5.20 -32.75
N VAL A 4 19.96 -5.41 -31.92
CA VAL A 4 20.10 -5.75 -30.49
C VAL A 4 20.53 -7.21 -30.34
N VAL A 5 19.97 -8.10 -31.17
CA VAL A 5 20.38 -9.51 -31.24
C VAL A 5 21.83 -9.64 -31.71
N LEU A 6 22.23 -8.88 -32.74
CA LEU A 6 23.60 -8.85 -33.23
C LEU A 6 24.60 -8.27 -32.21
N MET A 7 24.20 -7.26 -31.42
CA MET A 7 25.04 -6.75 -30.33
C MET A 7 25.20 -7.73 -29.16
N LEU A 8 24.17 -8.52 -28.84
CA LEU A 8 24.25 -9.56 -27.81
C LEU A 8 25.16 -10.74 -28.21
N CYS A 9 25.25 -11.05 -29.51
CA CYS A 9 26.12 -12.11 -30.03
C CYS A 9 27.61 -11.72 -30.17
N ALA A 10 27.95 -10.44 -30.08
CA ALA A 10 29.30 -9.93 -30.32
C ALA A 10 30.17 -9.78 -29.04
N TRP A 11 29.68 -10.19 -27.87
CA TRP A 11 30.47 -10.18 -26.64
C TRP A 11 31.57 -11.27 -26.69
N PRO A 12 32.81 -11.03 -26.22
CA PRO A 12 33.90 -11.99 -26.40
C PRO A 12 33.65 -13.25 -25.57
N THR A 13 33.38 -14.36 -26.25
CA THR A 13 33.28 -15.72 -25.69
C THR A 13 34.67 -16.30 -25.46
N ARG A 14 35.45 -15.71 -24.55
CA ARG A 14 36.77 -16.25 -24.13
C ARG A 14 36.79 -16.83 -22.71
N ALA A 15 35.63 -17.03 -22.11
CA ALA A 15 35.48 -17.86 -20.92
C ALA A 15 34.72 -19.13 -21.32
N ASP A 16 35.21 -20.29 -20.89
CA ASP A 16 34.45 -21.54 -20.99
C ASP A 16 33.08 -21.32 -20.35
N ALA A 17 32.02 -21.70 -21.07
CA ALA A 17 30.67 -21.63 -20.53
C ALA A 17 30.59 -22.54 -19.29
N PRO A 18 29.95 -22.08 -18.20
CA PRO A 18 29.85 -22.87 -16.97
C PRO A 18 29.15 -24.20 -17.26
N ARG A 19 29.75 -25.31 -16.81
CA ARG A 19 29.21 -26.66 -16.92
C ARG A 19 28.10 -26.83 -15.89
N ALA A 20 26.87 -27.01 -16.39
CA ALA A 20 25.70 -27.25 -15.55
C ALA A 20 25.94 -28.46 -14.61
N GLY A 21 25.73 -28.25 -13.31
CA GLY A 21 25.85 -29.30 -12.29
C GLY A 21 27.27 -29.56 -11.77
N VAL A 22 28.29 -28.88 -12.32
CA VAL A 22 29.70 -29.01 -11.88
C VAL A 22 30.24 -27.67 -11.43
N ASP A 23 30.00 -26.63 -12.22
CA ASP A 23 30.54 -25.31 -11.97
C ASP A 23 29.56 -24.47 -11.14
N TYR A 24 30.08 -23.66 -10.21
CA TYR A 24 29.33 -22.67 -9.48
C TYR A 24 29.81 -21.27 -9.85
N LEU A 25 28.88 -20.33 -9.97
CA LEU A 25 29.19 -18.92 -10.21
C LEU A 25 29.15 -18.17 -8.88
N LEU A 26 30.32 -17.80 -8.35
CA LEU A 26 30.41 -16.89 -7.22
C LEU A 26 30.34 -15.45 -7.73
N LEU A 27 29.25 -14.75 -7.40
CA LEU A 27 29.10 -13.31 -7.68
C LEU A 27 29.45 -12.49 -6.44
N GLY A 28 30.31 -11.48 -6.60
CA GLY A 28 30.80 -10.63 -5.53
C GLY A 28 32.25 -10.94 -5.12
N GLN A 29 32.75 -10.22 -4.12
CA GLN A 29 34.11 -10.35 -3.60
C GLN A 29 34.10 -10.26 -2.07
N ALA A 30 35.11 -10.85 -1.42
CA ALA A 30 35.31 -10.65 0.00
C ALA A 30 35.49 -9.15 0.29
N THR A 31 34.86 -8.66 1.36
CA THR A 31 34.96 -7.26 1.76
C THR A 31 35.57 -7.17 3.15
N SER A 32 36.45 -6.18 3.33
CA SER A 32 36.94 -5.74 4.63
C SER A 32 36.08 -4.60 5.21
N GLU A 33 35.08 -4.13 4.47
CA GLU A 33 34.19 -3.08 4.94
C GLU A 33 33.30 -3.60 6.07
N PRO A 34 33.35 -2.98 7.26
CA PRO A 34 32.46 -3.36 8.35
C PRO A 34 31.02 -3.02 7.96
N THR A 35 30.05 -3.80 8.46
CA THR A 35 28.64 -3.45 8.32
C THR A 35 28.41 -2.07 8.94
N PRO A 36 27.94 -1.07 8.18
CA PRO A 36 27.79 0.28 8.70
C PRO A 36 26.76 0.28 9.84
N GLN A 37 27.23 0.55 11.06
CA GLN A 37 26.38 0.73 12.23
C GLN A 37 26.25 2.22 12.51
N ARG A 38 25.05 2.76 12.32
CA ARG A 38 24.75 4.16 12.61
C ARG A 38 24.31 4.30 14.07
N ALA A 39 25.06 5.09 14.84
CA ALA A 39 24.64 5.55 16.16
C ALA A 39 23.50 6.58 16.03
N CYS A 40 22.61 6.65 17.02
CA CYS A 40 21.57 7.69 17.00
C CYS A 40 22.19 9.06 17.27
N ALA A 41 21.80 10.04 16.45
CA ALA A 41 22.15 11.44 16.72
C ALA A 41 21.47 11.92 18.03
N PRO A 42 22.11 12.81 18.81
CA PRO A 42 21.53 13.31 20.06
C PRO A 42 20.14 13.95 19.90
N GLY A 43 19.92 14.67 18.80
CA GLY A 43 18.62 15.27 18.50
C GLY A 43 17.51 14.26 18.16
N VAL A 44 17.87 13.05 17.69
CA VAL A 44 16.92 11.94 17.49
C VAL A 44 16.54 11.34 18.83
N LEU A 45 17.53 11.08 19.69
CA LEU A 45 17.32 10.55 21.04
C LEU A 45 16.42 11.46 21.88
N ALA A 46 16.58 12.78 21.78
CA ALA A 46 15.72 13.74 22.48
C ALA A 46 14.23 13.65 22.08
N ARG A 47 13.92 13.09 20.90
CA ARG A 47 12.55 12.87 20.41
C ARG A 47 11.99 11.51 20.78
N HIS A 48 12.82 10.59 21.29
CA HIS A 48 12.37 9.29 21.76
C HIS A 48 11.69 9.48 23.10
N GLN A 49 10.38 9.27 23.13
CA GLN A 49 9.55 9.47 24.34
C GLN A 49 9.14 8.13 24.94
N ASP A 50 8.97 7.10 24.10
CA ASP A 50 8.62 5.77 24.53
C ASP A 50 9.87 4.88 24.57
N VAL A 51 10.11 4.26 25.72
CA VAL A 51 11.22 3.33 25.95
C VAL A 51 10.63 2.04 26.49
N LEU A 52 10.83 0.96 25.75
CA LEU A 52 10.51 -0.39 26.18
C LEU A 52 11.79 -1.14 26.55
N SER A 53 11.83 -1.64 27.78
CA SER A 53 12.87 -2.53 28.25
C SER A 53 12.38 -3.97 28.18
N ILE A 54 12.91 -4.75 27.24
CA ILE A 54 12.64 -6.18 27.13
C ILE A 54 13.55 -6.88 28.14
N ALA A 55 12.96 -7.27 29.27
CA ALA A 55 13.67 -7.98 30.33
C ALA A 55 14.12 -9.37 29.87
N ALA A 56 15.31 -9.79 30.32
CA ALA A 56 15.77 -11.16 30.15
C ALA A 56 14.81 -12.14 30.88
N PRO A 57 14.71 -13.40 30.43
CA PRO A 57 14.02 -14.44 31.17
C PRO A 57 14.57 -14.59 32.60
N ALA A 58 13.80 -15.19 33.52
CA ALA A 58 14.19 -15.34 34.92
C ALA A 58 15.56 -16.04 35.11
N GLN A 59 15.87 -17.01 34.24
CA GLN A 59 17.15 -17.73 34.20
C GLN A 59 18.30 -16.97 33.51
N GLY A 60 18.06 -15.74 33.05
CA GLY A 60 18.97 -14.99 32.18
C GLY A 60 18.83 -15.38 30.71
N TRP A 61 19.55 -14.68 29.84
CA TRP A 61 19.62 -15.02 28.43
C TRP A 61 20.29 -16.38 28.22
N SER A 62 19.91 -17.08 27.15
CA SER A 62 20.41 -18.44 26.88
C SER A 62 21.84 -18.49 26.33
N GLY A 63 22.43 -17.37 25.91
CA GLY A 63 23.65 -17.37 25.10
C GLY A 63 23.40 -17.47 23.59
N GLU A 64 22.15 -17.78 23.20
CA GLU A 64 21.76 -17.91 21.79
C GLU A 64 21.44 -16.56 21.15
N PRO A 65 21.66 -16.39 19.83
CA PRO A 65 21.29 -15.18 19.12
C PRO A 65 19.82 -14.82 19.27
N GLN A 66 19.55 -13.57 19.63
CA GLN A 66 18.21 -12.99 19.72
C GLN A 66 18.06 -11.90 18.66
N ALA A 67 17.06 -12.06 17.78
CA ALA A 67 16.64 -11.01 16.86
C ALA A 67 15.46 -10.24 17.45
N VAL A 68 15.57 -8.93 17.41
CA VAL A 68 14.48 -8.00 17.69
C VAL A 68 14.20 -7.21 16.44
N ASP A 69 12.94 -7.18 16.03
CA ASP A 69 12.47 -6.37 14.91
C ASP A 69 11.26 -5.52 15.31
N VAL A 70 11.20 -4.31 14.79
CA VAL A 70 10.21 -3.30 15.13
C VAL A 70 9.52 -2.84 13.85
N PHE A 71 8.20 -3.00 13.82
CA PHE A 71 7.34 -2.64 12.70
C PHE A 71 6.36 -1.52 13.08
N GLY A 72 5.87 -0.79 12.08
CA GLY A 72 4.77 0.15 12.25
C GLY A 72 5.15 1.47 12.91
N VAL A 73 6.44 1.82 12.93
CA VAL A 73 6.88 3.15 13.34
C VAL A 73 6.78 4.10 12.16
N LEU A 74 5.65 4.78 12.07
CA LEU A 74 5.27 5.67 10.96
C LEU A 74 5.78 7.11 11.10
N SER A 75 6.58 7.38 12.12
CA SER A 75 7.18 8.69 12.40
C SER A 75 8.49 8.55 13.17
N GLY A 76 9.55 9.22 12.69
CA GLY A 76 10.85 9.24 13.35
C GLY A 76 11.71 7.99 13.10
N GLU A 77 12.71 7.82 13.95
CA GLU A 77 13.64 6.69 13.93
C GLU A 77 13.35 5.73 15.09
N VAL A 78 13.83 4.50 14.95
CA VAL A 78 13.80 3.47 15.98
C VAL A 78 15.23 3.21 16.43
N ARG A 79 15.41 3.16 17.74
CA ARG A 79 16.65 2.75 18.38
C ARG A 79 16.47 1.41 19.07
N ILE A 80 17.38 0.48 18.80
CA ILE A 80 17.51 -0.78 19.52
C ILE A 80 18.91 -0.81 20.12
N SER A 81 19.04 -1.08 21.42
CA SER A 81 20.33 -1.19 22.10
C SER A 81 20.39 -2.36 23.07
N HIS A 82 21.58 -2.95 23.22
CA HIS A 82 21.89 -3.98 24.21
C HIS A 82 23.40 -3.93 24.49
N GLY A 83 23.82 -3.65 25.72
CA GLY A 83 25.21 -3.41 26.05
C GLY A 83 25.76 -2.23 25.25
N GLN A 84 26.93 -2.45 24.65
CA GLN A 84 27.61 -1.47 23.80
C GLN A 84 27.07 -1.43 22.36
N ARG A 85 26.17 -2.36 21.98
CA ARG A 85 25.62 -2.42 20.61
C ARG A 85 24.36 -1.56 20.52
N GLN A 86 24.31 -0.74 19.47
CA GLN A 86 23.16 0.10 19.16
C GLN A 86 22.95 0.19 17.65
N VAL A 87 21.68 0.13 17.23
CA VAL A 87 21.24 0.41 15.86
C VAL A 87 20.21 1.53 15.89
N CYS A 88 20.33 2.49 14.97
CA CYS A 88 19.37 3.57 14.77
C CYS A 88 18.91 3.58 13.30
N GLY A 89 17.64 3.25 13.06
CA GLY A 89 17.11 3.09 11.71
C GLY A 89 15.76 3.77 11.52
N SER A 90 15.48 4.18 10.29
CA SER A 90 14.17 4.65 9.86
C SER A 90 13.51 3.62 8.94
N MET A 91 12.20 3.42 9.11
CA MET A 91 11.40 2.62 8.19
C MET A 91 11.38 3.19 6.76
N HIS A 92 11.65 4.49 6.59
CA HIS A 92 11.66 5.19 5.30
C HIS A 92 13.06 5.43 4.73
N ASP A 93 14.11 4.88 5.33
CA ASP A 93 15.46 4.87 4.74
C ASP A 93 16.15 3.53 5.01
N ALA A 94 16.17 2.66 3.99
CA ALA A 94 16.81 1.35 4.05
C ALA A 94 18.30 1.38 4.38
N ARG A 95 19.00 2.47 4.04
CA ARG A 95 20.46 2.59 4.26
C ARG A 95 20.81 2.75 5.74
N THR A 96 19.84 3.16 6.57
CA THR A 96 20.03 3.37 8.01
C THR A 96 19.75 2.12 8.84
N ARG A 97 19.20 1.07 8.23
CA ARG A 97 18.75 -0.14 8.92
C ARG A 97 19.78 -1.26 8.78
N ASP A 98 19.72 -2.22 9.69
CA ASP A 98 20.47 -3.48 9.55
C ASP A 98 19.98 -4.21 8.30
N SER A 99 20.90 -4.54 7.39
CA SER A 99 20.61 -5.10 6.06
C SER A 99 19.89 -6.46 6.10
N ARG A 100 19.89 -7.14 7.25
CA ARG A 100 19.15 -8.38 7.48
C ARG A 100 17.65 -8.17 7.57
N PHE A 101 17.20 -6.95 7.87
CA PHE A 101 15.79 -6.59 7.99
C PHE A 101 15.41 -5.61 6.87
N ARG A 102 14.26 -5.84 6.26
CA ARG A 102 13.83 -5.22 5.00
C ARG A 102 12.54 -4.41 5.16
N ALA A 103 11.59 -4.89 5.96
CA ALA A 103 10.31 -4.24 6.21
C ALA A 103 10.25 -3.49 7.55
N GLY A 104 10.99 -3.96 8.56
CA GLY A 104 11.12 -3.34 9.88
C GLY A 104 12.48 -2.68 10.13
N VAL A 105 12.70 -2.25 11.37
CA VAL A 105 14.01 -1.84 11.92
C VAL A 105 14.38 -2.86 12.97
N GLY A 106 15.42 -3.65 12.70
CA GLY A 106 15.83 -4.75 13.58
C GLY A 106 17.31 -4.75 13.96
N MET A 107 17.64 -5.57 14.95
CA MET A 107 18.99 -5.86 15.40
C MET A 107 19.07 -7.31 15.88
N VAL A 108 20.20 -7.98 15.62
CA VAL A 108 20.53 -9.27 16.24
C VAL A 108 21.60 -9.08 17.29
N VAL A 109 21.29 -9.51 18.50
CA VAL A 109 22.20 -9.53 19.65
C VAL A 109 22.51 -10.96 20.04
N VAL A 110 23.67 -11.17 20.67
CA VAL A 110 24.06 -12.46 21.23
C VAL A 110 24.44 -12.20 22.69
N PRO A 111 23.45 -12.11 23.60
CA PRO A 111 23.72 -11.87 25.01
C PRO A 111 24.50 -13.03 25.60
N LYS A 112 25.33 -12.79 26.62
CA LYS A 112 26.05 -13.89 27.29
C LYS A 112 25.07 -14.78 28.04
N ALA A 113 25.35 -16.07 28.12
CA ALA A 113 24.52 -17.01 28.88
C ALA A 113 24.45 -16.58 30.35
N GLY A 114 23.25 -16.52 30.91
CA GLY A 114 22.99 -16.06 32.28
C GLY A 114 22.97 -14.54 32.47
N ASP A 115 23.30 -13.76 31.44
CA ASP A 115 23.21 -12.30 31.50
C ASP A 115 21.75 -11.86 31.62
N ARG A 116 21.53 -10.76 32.35
CA ARG A 116 20.22 -10.17 32.61
C ARG A 116 20.07 -8.77 32.04
N GLU A 117 21.08 -8.27 31.32
CA GLU A 117 21.00 -6.99 30.65
C GLU A 117 19.79 -6.94 29.69
N PRO A 118 18.90 -5.94 29.78
CA PRO A 118 17.71 -5.89 28.94
C PRO A 118 18.03 -5.42 27.52
N ILE A 119 17.20 -5.83 26.56
CA ILE A 119 17.20 -5.20 25.23
C ILE A 119 16.29 -3.97 25.31
N VAL A 120 16.85 -2.79 25.03
CA VAL A 120 16.13 -1.52 25.12
C VAL A 120 15.73 -1.07 23.71
N VAL A 121 14.44 -0.85 23.52
CA VAL A 121 13.86 -0.34 22.27
C VAL A 121 13.23 1.01 22.54
N SER A 122 13.44 1.99 21.66
CA SER A 122 12.81 3.30 21.80
C SER A 122 12.46 3.91 20.45
N TRP A 123 11.38 4.68 20.40
CA TRP A 123 10.84 5.30 19.19
C TRP A 123 10.22 6.67 19.51
N ALA A 124 9.97 7.46 18.47
CA ALA A 124 9.24 8.70 18.58
C ALA A 124 7.73 8.45 18.79
N ARG A 125 7.08 9.26 19.62
CA ARG A 125 5.66 9.13 19.94
C ARG A 125 4.81 9.08 18.66
N PRO A 126 3.91 8.08 18.52
CA PRO A 126 3.10 7.96 17.31
C PRO A 126 2.10 9.11 17.19
N LEU A 127 1.79 9.50 15.95
CA LEU A 127 0.81 10.55 15.65
C LEU A 127 -0.60 10.22 16.15
N LYS A 128 -0.94 8.93 16.18
CA LYS A 128 -2.22 8.40 16.68
C LYS A 128 -1.96 7.39 17.77
N ALA A 129 -2.79 7.40 18.82
CA ALA A 129 -2.73 6.42 19.90
C ALA A 129 -2.85 4.97 19.41
N ARG A 130 -3.61 4.75 18.31
CA ARG A 130 -3.85 3.42 17.73
C ARG A 130 -2.70 2.91 16.86
N TRP A 131 -1.76 3.77 16.45
CA TRP A 131 -0.58 3.39 15.66
C TRP A 131 0.53 2.86 16.58
N VAL A 132 0.23 1.75 17.23
CA VAL A 132 1.14 1.07 18.16
C VAL A 132 2.18 0.29 17.34
N PRO A 133 3.48 0.50 17.58
CA PRO A 133 4.53 -0.32 16.99
C PRO A 133 4.38 -1.79 17.38
N THR A 134 4.69 -2.69 16.46
CA THR A 134 4.75 -4.13 16.74
C THR A 134 6.19 -4.55 16.92
N LEU A 135 6.49 -5.20 18.03
CA LEU A 135 7.81 -5.77 18.30
C LEU A 135 7.76 -7.28 18.15
N GLN A 136 8.77 -7.84 17.49
CA GLN A 136 8.96 -9.27 17.38
C GLN A 136 10.34 -9.64 17.93
N LEU A 137 10.36 -10.48 18.96
CA LEU A 137 11.56 -11.07 19.54
C LEU A 137 11.57 -12.58 19.20
N GLY A 138 12.74 -13.11 18.83
CA GLY A 138 12.91 -14.55 18.68
C GLY A 138 14.23 -14.93 18.04
N ALA A 139 14.32 -16.18 17.58
CA ALA A 139 15.48 -16.65 16.83
C ALA A 139 15.64 -15.86 15.51
N PRO A 140 16.87 -15.59 15.03
CA PRO A 140 17.08 -14.72 13.87
C PRO A 140 16.39 -15.18 12.59
N SER A 141 16.41 -16.49 12.32
CA SER A 141 15.85 -17.03 11.07
C SER A 141 14.32 -16.83 10.97
N PRO A 142 13.48 -17.27 11.94
CA PRO A 142 12.04 -17.00 11.88
C PRO A 142 11.66 -15.52 11.85
N VAL A 143 12.39 -14.66 12.57
CA VAL A 143 12.12 -13.21 12.58
C VAL A 143 12.40 -12.60 11.20
N GLN A 144 13.55 -12.93 10.59
CA GLN A 144 13.91 -12.45 9.25
C GLN A 144 12.98 -12.99 8.15
N GLN A 145 12.53 -14.24 8.28
CA GLN A 145 11.55 -14.81 7.35
C GLN A 145 10.22 -14.08 7.41
N ASN A 146 9.74 -13.72 8.62
CA ASN A 146 8.52 -12.95 8.77
C ASN A 146 8.65 -11.52 8.24
N ASP A 147 9.77 -10.85 8.50
CA ASP A 147 10.08 -9.53 7.94
C ASP A 147 10.09 -9.57 6.39
N THR A 148 10.72 -10.59 5.82
CA THR A 148 10.73 -10.79 4.36
C THR A 148 9.31 -11.06 3.82
N ALA A 149 8.51 -11.88 4.51
CA ALA A 149 7.13 -12.14 4.11
C ALA A 149 6.28 -10.86 4.12
N ARG A 150 6.44 -10.00 5.12
CA ARG A 150 5.80 -8.68 5.18
C ARG A 150 6.22 -7.81 4.00
N LEU A 151 7.50 -7.76 3.67
CA LEU A 151 8.00 -7.04 2.49
C LEU A 151 7.36 -7.55 1.19
N LEU A 152 7.28 -8.87 1.02
CA LEU A 152 6.70 -9.49 -0.17
C LEU A 152 5.23 -9.11 -0.37
N VAL A 153 4.43 -9.15 0.69
CA VAL A 153 3.02 -8.73 0.63
C VAL A 153 2.91 -7.25 0.24
N ARG A 154 3.72 -6.39 0.87
CA ARG A 154 3.75 -4.95 0.58
C ARG A 154 4.11 -4.67 -0.88
N ALA A 155 5.15 -5.35 -1.39
CA ALA A 155 5.63 -5.18 -2.76
C ALA A 155 4.62 -5.72 -3.78
N ALA A 156 4.01 -6.88 -3.51
CA ALA A 156 2.99 -7.47 -4.37
C ALA A 156 1.76 -6.56 -4.51
N CYS A 157 1.28 -5.96 -3.42
CA CYS A 157 0.16 -5.01 -3.46
C CYS A 157 0.46 -3.81 -4.38
N ILE A 158 1.65 -3.22 -4.27
CA ILE A 158 2.07 -2.12 -5.14
C ILE A 158 2.20 -2.58 -6.60
N ALA A 159 2.81 -3.74 -6.84
CA ALA A 159 2.97 -4.29 -8.18
C ALA A 159 1.60 -4.49 -8.88
N VAL A 160 0.61 -5.03 -8.16
CA VAL A 160 -0.76 -5.18 -8.67
C VAL A 160 -1.37 -3.82 -9.00
N ALA A 161 -1.24 -2.82 -8.12
CA ALA A 161 -1.77 -1.48 -8.37
C ALA A 161 -1.13 -0.81 -9.60
N ILE A 162 0.19 -0.97 -9.79
CA ILE A 162 0.91 -0.50 -10.98
C ILE A 162 0.41 -1.23 -12.24
N ALA A 163 0.25 -2.56 -12.18
CA ALA A 163 -0.26 -3.34 -13.30
C ALA A 163 -1.69 -2.91 -13.71
N LEU A 164 -2.56 -2.63 -12.74
CA LEU A 164 -3.90 -2.09 -12.98
C LEU A 164 -3.84 -0.70 -13.64
N ALA A 165 -2.91 0.17 -13.23
CA ALA A 165 -2.70 1.47 -13.85
C ALA A 165 -2.24 1.33 -15.32
N LEU A 166 -1.26 0.45 -15.59
CA LEU A 166 -0.77 0.19 -16.95
C LEU A 166 -1.86 -0.41 -17.85
N SER A 167 -2.64 -1.36 -17.32
CA SER A 167 -3.79 -1.93 -18.03
C SER A 167 -4.83 -0.85 -18.38
N ALA A 168 -5.11 0.06 -17.45
CA ALA A 168 -6.02 1.17 -17.70
C ALA A 168 -5.48 2.19 -18.71
N LEU A 169 -4.17 2.47 -18.72
CA LEU A 169 -3.53 3.29 -19.76
C LEU A 169 -3.72 2.67 -21.16
N MET A 170 -3.57 1.35 -21.29
CA MET A 170 -3.88 0.66 -22.55
C MET A 170 -5.37 0.76 -22.90
N GLY A 171 -6.26 0.64 -21.92
CA GLY A 171 -7.70 0.87 -22.06
C GLY A 171 -8.03 2.28 -22.57
N PHE A 172 -7.32 3.31 -22.08
CA PHE A 172 -7.43 4.68 -22.57
C PHE A 172 -6.93 4.80 -24.02
N ALA A 173 -5.80 4.19 -24.36
CA ALA A 173 -5.25 4.26 -25.71
C ALA A 173 -6.24 3.74 -26.77
N THR A 174 -7.00 2.69 -26.42
CA THR A 174 -7.99 2.05 -27.31
C THR A 174 -9.35 2.75 -27.34
N THR A 175 -9.85 3.24 -26.21
CA THR A 175 -11.22 3.80 -26.12
C THR A 175 -11.28 5.33 -26.08
N ARG A 176 -10.17 5.98 -25.73
CA ARG A 176 -10.06 7.43 -25.46
C ARG A 176 -11.04 7.95 -24.39
N ASP A 177 -11.57 7.07 -23.53
CA ASP A 177 -12.44 7.46 -22.42
C ASP A 177 -11.62 8.00 -21.23
N ARG A 178 -11.92 9.24 -20.83
CA ARG A 178 -11.25 9.96 -19.73
C ARG A 178 -11.33 9.22 -18.39
N LEU A 179 -12.29 8.32 -18.21
CA LEU A 179 -12.43 7.55 -16.98
C LEU A 179 -11.29 6.57 -16.75
N PHE A 180 -10.67 6.06 -17.81
CA PHE A 180 -9.44 5.27 -17.68
C PHE A 180 -8.29 6.12 -17.16
N LEU A 181 -8.12 7.35 -17.65
CA LEU A 181 -7.11 8.27 -17.11
C LEU A 181 -7.38 8.62 -15.64
N LEU A 182 -8.65 8.86 -15.29
CA LEU A 182 -9.02 9.09 -13.89
C LEU A 182 -8.64 7.89 -13.02
N TYR A 183 -8.91 6.66 -13.49
CA TYR A 183 -8.55 5.45 -12.76
C TYR A 183 -7.03 5.27 -12.62
N VAL A 184 -6.24 5.65 -13.64
CA VAL A 184 -4.76 5.71 -13.53
C VAL A 184 -4.33 6.65 -12.42
N VAL A 185 -4.91 7.85 -12.35
CA VAL A 185 -4.62 8.80 -11.26
C VAL A 185 -4.98 8.20 -9.90
N VAL A 186 -6.12 7.52 -9.79
CA VAL A 186 -6.51 6.80 -8.57
C VAL A 186 -5.44 5.77 -8.19
N CYS A 187 -5.02 4.90 -9.11
CA CYS A 187 -3.97 3.92 -8.83
C CYS A 187 -2.67 4.57 -8.38
N LEU A 188 -2.22 5.66 -9.02
CA LEU A 188 -0.98 6.35 -8.66
C LEU A 188 -1.03 6.93 -7.25
N VAL A 189 -2.14 7.57 -6.87
CA VAL A 189 -2.32 8.10 -5.50
C VAL A 189 -2.25 6.97 -4.47
N PHE A 190 -2.91 5.85 -4.73
CA PHE A 190 -2.87 4.69 -3.85
C PHE A 190 -1.50 4.01 -3.82
N VAL A 191 -0.78 3.93 -4.94
CA VAL A 191 0.60 3.42 -4.99
C VAL A 191 1.51 4.26 -4.09
N LEU A 192 1.44 5.59 -4.20
CA LEU A 192 2.22 6.49 -3.34
C LEU A 192 1.83 6.31 -1.87
N TRP A 193 0.54 6.26 -1.57
CA TRP A 193 0.05 6.03 -0.21
C TRP A 193 0.53 4.69 0.36
N GLN A 194 0.42 3.60 -0.39
CA GLN A 194 0.88 2.27 0.00
C GLN A 194 2.40 2.20 0.16
N ALA A 195 3.16 2.91 -0.69
CA ALA A 195 4.62 2.96 -0.63
C ALA A 195 5.12 3.71 0.61
N VAL A 196 4.46 4.81 0.98
CA VAL A 196 4.77 5.53 2.22
C VAL A 196 4.33 4.67 3.41
N LEU A 197 3.06 4.24 3.48
CA LEU A 197 2.54 3.42 4.58
C LEU A 197 3.38 2.16 4.86
N GLY A 198 3.83 1.48 3.79
CA GLY A 198 4.61 0.25 3.88
C GLY A 198 6.12 0.42 4.03
N GLY A 199 6.65 1.66 4.02
CA GLY A 199 8.10 1.93 4.07
C GLY A 199 8.86 1.62 2.78
N LEU A 200 8.16 1.14 1.74
CA LEU A 200 8.74 0.84 0.41
C LEU A 200 9.23 2.09 -0.32
N SER A 201 8.76 3.27 0.08
CA SER A 201 9.31 4.58 -0.34
C SER A 201 10.81 4.75 -0.06
N GLY A 202 11.34 4.02 0.93
CA GLY A 202 12.73 4.05 1.38
C GLY A 202 13.61 2.90 0.92
N TYR A 203 13.09 1.97 0.10
CA TYR A 203 13.71 0.69 -0.22
C TYR A 203 13.71 0.39 -1.73
N PRO A 204 14.77 -0.21 -2.31
CA PRO A 204 16.05 -0.59 -1.68
C PRO A 204 16.93 0.62 -1.35
N GLU A 205 16.74 1.72 -2.07
CA GLU A 205 17.24 3.05 -1.71
C GLU A 205 16.07 4.04 -1.67
N PRO A 206 16.18 5.16 -0.93
CA PRO A 206 15.11 6.15 -0.87
C PRO A 206 14.87 6.80 -2.22
N TRP A 207 13.77 6.44 -2.88
CA TRP A 207 13.35 7.03 -4.15
C TRP A 207 12.31 8.13 -3.97
N LEU A 208 11.66 8.19 -2.80
CA LEU A 208 10.77 9.28 -2.41
C LEU A 208 11.37 10.05 -1.22
N PRO A 209 11.44 11.39 -1.24
CA PRO A 209 12.05 12.19 -0.18
C PRO A 209 11.11 12.32 1.04
N VAL A 210 10.89 11.19 1.73
CA VAL A 210 10.01 11.10 2.91
C VAL A 210 10.73 11.58 4.16
N HIS A 211 11.90 10.99 4.46
CA HIS A 211 12.81 11.36 5.56
C HIS A 211 12.04 11.70 6.86
N ASP A 212 12.34 12.83 7.50
CA ASP A 212 11.70 13.31 8.73
C ASP A 212 10.23 13.77 8.54
N ARG A 213 9.74 13.85 7.31
CA ARG A 213 8.39 14.32 6.97
C ARG A 213 7.42 13.17 6.68
N ALA A 214 7.71 11.96 7.15
CA ALA A 214 6.85 10.79 7.02
C ALA A 214 5.39 11.04 7.43
N SER A 215 5.18 11.70 8.56
CA SER A 215 3.83 12.04 9.04
C SER A 215 3.07 12.97 8.10
N TRP A 216 3.76 13.91 7.43
CA TRP A 216 3.13 14.81 6.46
C TRP A 216 2.68 14.02 5.24
N TRP A 217 3.57 13.20 4.68
CA TRP A 217 3.25 12.34 3.55
C TRP A 217 2.07 11.42 3.84
N LEU A 218 2.06 10.76 5.00
CA LEU A 218 0.98 9.86 5.39
C LEU A 218 -0.36 10.57 5.52
N VAL A 219 -0.42 11.71 6.22
CA VAL A 219 -1.68 12.45 6.42
C VAL A 219 -2.17 13.04 5.09
N GLY A 220 -1.29 13.67 4.31
CA GLY A 220 -1.65 14.26 3.02
C GLY A 220 -2.13 13.21 2.01
N LEU A 221 -1.40 12.10 1.87
CA LEU A 221 -1.79 11.01 0.99
C LEU A 221 -3.07 10.31 1.48
N THR A 222 -3.34 10.27 2.79
CA THR A 222 -4.60 9.75 3.32
C THR A 222 -5.77 10.66 2.95
N ALA A 223 -5.60 11.99 3.04
CA ALA A 223 -6.63 12.92 2.57
C ALA A 223 -6.90 12.74 1.07
N PHE A 224 -5.86 12.62 0.24
CA PHE A 224 -6.03 12.39 -1.19
C PHE A 224 -6.65 11.03 -1.52
N SER A 225 -6.27 9.97 -0.80
CA SER A 225 -6.83 8.63 -1.02
C SER A 225 -8.30 8.58 -0.62
N GLU A 226 -8.69 9.19 0.51
CA GLU A 226 -10.09 9.32 0.94
C GLU A 226 -10.92 10.17 -0.05
N ALA A 227 -10.34 11.24 -0.60
CA ALA A 227 -10.97 12.10 -1.60
C ALA A 227 -11.42 11.32 -2.83
N LEU A 228 -10.71 10.24 -3.17
CA LEU A 228 -10.99 9.36 -4.30
C LEU A 228 -11.82 8.14 -3.89
N LEU A 229 -11.47 7.50 -2.78
CA LEU A 229 -12.10 6.30 -2.26
C LEU A 229 -13.58 6.50 -1.97
N LEU A 230 -13.93 7.55 -1.22
CA LEU A 230 -15.29 7.76 -0.74
C LEU A 230 -16.28 8.00 -1.89
N PRO A 231 -16.01 8.90 -2.86
CA PRO A 231 -16.90 9.05 -4.01
C PRO A 231 -17.02 7.80 -4.88
N ILE A 232 -15.93 7.04 -5.06
CA ILE A 232 -15.97 5.78 -5.83
C ILE A 232 -16.83 4.75 -5.11
N LEU A 233 -16.63 4.53 -3.81
CA LEU A 233 -17.44 3.61 -3.01
C LEU A 233 -18.92 4.00 -3.02
N TRP A 234 -19.22 5.29 -2.88
CA TRP A 234 -20.60 5.79 -2.95
C TRP A 234 -21.25 5.45 -4.29
N ARG A 235 -20.54 5.65 -5.40
CA ARG A 235 -21.02 5.34 -6.74
C ARG A 235 -21.21 3.84 -6.96
N LEU A 236 -20.27 3.02 -6.50
CA LEU A 236 -20.34 1.57 -6.62
C LEU A 236 -21.53 0.99 -5.82
N ASN A 237 -21.85 1.57 -4.67
CA ASN A 237 -23.01 1.19 -3.87
C ASN A 237 -24.34 1.76 -4.41
N GLY A 238 -24.33 2.43 -5.57
CA GLY A 238 -25.55 2.93 -6.22
C GLY A 238 -26.07 4.27 -5.68
N GLY A 239 -25.28 4.98 -4.87
CA GLY A 239 -25.68 6.25 -4.28
C GLY A 239 -26.06 7.31 -5.32
N ASP A 240 -25.34 7.39 -6.44
CA ASP A 240 -25.67 8.30 -7.56
C ASP A 240 -26.99 7.98 -8.25
N ARG A 241 -27.36 6.70 -8.33
CA ARG A 241 -28.62 6.26 -8.97
C ARG A 241 -29.82 6.65 -8.11
N ARG A 242 -29.64 6.65 -6.78
CA ARG A 242 -30.70 6.90 -5.79
C ARG A 242 -30.83 8.38 -5.44
N TRP A 243 -29.71 9.08 -5.35
CA TRP A 243 -29.67 10.50 -5.00
C TRP A 243 -28.81 11.28 -6.00
N PRO A 244 -29.36 11.68 -7.16
CA PRO A 244 -28.59 12.44 -8.17
C PRO A 244 -27.98 13.74 -7.64
N ARG A 245 -28.60 14.36 -6.63
CA ARG A 245 -28.10 15.56 -5.94
C ARG A 245 -26.83 15.30 -5.11
N SER A 246 -26.47 14.03 -4.83
CA SER A 246 -25.23 13.69 -4.11
C SER A 246 -23.97 14.03 -4.89
N ARG A 247 -24.06 14.30 -6.19
CA ARG A 247 -22.90 14.69 -7.02
C ARG A 247 -22.24 15.97 -6.53
N ALA A 248 -23.03 16.99 -6.16
CA ALA A 248 -22.49 18.23 -5.62
C ALA A 248 -21.72 17.97 -4.32
N TRP A 249 -22.28 17.15 -3.44
CA TRP A 249 -21.62 16.72 -2.20
C TRP A 249 -20.35 15.92 -2.44
N GLN A 250 -20.32 14.99 -3.41
CA GLN A 250 -19.10 14.27 -3.76
C GLN A 250 -18.01 15.19 -4.27
N HIS A 251 -18.36 16.18 -5.10
CA HIS A 251 -17.39 17.17 -5.57
C HIS A 251 -16.88 18.04 -4.42
N ALA A 252 -17.75 18.44 -3.49
CA ALA A 252 -17.35 19.17 -2.29
C ALA A 252 -16.42 18.33 -1.40
N VAL A 253 -16.71 17.05 -1.18
CA VAL A 253 -15.86 16.12 -0.42
C VAL A 253 -14.51 15.92 -1.12
N LEU A 254 -14.52 15.66 -2.44
CA LEU A 254 -13.30 15.50 -3.23
C LEU A 254 -12.41 16.74 -3.13
N TRP A 255 -12.92 17.92 -3.47
CA TRP A 255 -12.13 19.15 -3.48
C TRP A 255 -11.77 19.64 -2.09
N GLY A 256 -12.66 19.44 -1.11
CA GLY A 256 -12.38 19.72 0.30
C GLY A 256 -11.22 18.88 0.82
N LEU A 257 -11.22 17.58 0.57
CA LEU A 257 -10.13 16.69 0.97
C LEU A 257 -8.83 16.94 0.20
N VAL A 258 -8.92 17.31 -1.08
CA VAL A 258 -7.74 17.75 -1.85
C VAL A 258 -7.15 19.03 -1.24
N ALA A 259 -7.98 20.02 -0.90
CA ALA A 259 -7.52 21.25 -0.25
C ALA A 259 -6.88 20.96 1.11
N VAL A 260 -7.49 20.06 1.90
CA VAL A 260 -6.94 19.57 3.17
C VAL A 260 -5.58 18.88 2.96
N GLY A 261 -5.46 17.97 1.99
CA GLY A 261 -4.20 17.28 1.67
C GLY A 261 -3.09 18.24 1.25
N CYS A 262 -3.42 19.25 0.45
CA CYS A 262 -2.50 20.33 0.08
C CYS A 262 -2.11 21.21 1.28
N SER A 263 -2.96 21.31 2.32
CA SER A 263 -2.72 22.15 3.49
C SER A 263 -1.72 21.58 4.50
N VAL A 264 -1.48 20.27 4.45
CA VAL A 264 -0.64 19.52 5.41
C VAL A 264 0.76 20.10 5.62
N PRO A 265 1.50 20.56 4.59
CA PRO A 265 2.86 21.11 4.79
C PRO A 265 2.93 22.36 5.68
N TRP A 266 1.80 23.06 5.88
CA TRP A 266 1.72 24.24 6.75
C TRP A 266 1.28 23.90 8.19
N LEU A 267 1.00 22.63 8.49
CA LEU A 267 0.51 22.20 9.80
C LEU A 267 1.65 21.76 10.72
N GLY A 268 1.59 22.18 11.98
CA GLY A 268 2.43 21.64 13.04
C GLY A 268 2.01 20.23 13.47
N MET A 269 2.90 19.51 14.16
CA MET A 269 2.65 18.16 14.69
C MET A 269 1.33 17.96 15.46
N PRO A 270 0.90 18.85 16.38
CA PRO A 270 -0.38 18.66 17.08
C PRO A 270 -1.58 18.75 16.13
N ALA A 271 -1.56 19.70 15.19
CA ALA A 271 -2.62 19.88 14.20
C ALA A 271 -2.68 18.69 13.22
N LEU A 272 -1.53 18.10 12.88
CA LEU A 272 -1.49 16.86 12.09
C LEU A 272 -2.13 15.69 12.82
N GLY A 273 -1.92 15.57 14.14
CA GLY A 273 -2.57 14.55 14.95
C GLY A 273 -4.09 14.67 14.94
N THR A 274 -4.60 15.89 15.14
CA THR A 274 -6.04 16.16 15.07
C THR A 274 -6.61 15.91 13.69
N LEU A 275 -5.90 16.33 12.64
CA LEU A 275 -6.34 16.11 11.26
C LEU A 275 -6.38 14.62 10.92
N ALA A 276 -5.36 13.87 11.33
CA ALA A 276 -5.31 12.44 11.07
C ALA A 276 -6.47 11.69 11.75
N ALA A 277 -6.89 12.11 12.96
CA ALA A 277 -8.06 11.57 13.65
C ALA A 277 -9.39 11.98 12.99
N ALA A 278 -9.47 13.21 12.48
CA ALA A 278 -10.64 13.70 11.74
C ALA A 278 -10.83 12.92 10.43
N LEU A 279 -9.75 12.67 9.67
CA LEU A 279 -9.77 11.84 8.45
C LEU A 279 -10.25 10.41 8.76
N GLU A 280 -9.73 9.79 9.81
CA GLU A 280 -10.18 8.45 10.23
C GLU A 280 -11.67 8.42 10.58
N THR A 281 -12.16 9.45 11.27
CA THR A 281 -13.58 9.57 11.61
C THR A 281 -14.43 9.74 10.35
N LEU A 282 -13.99 10.59 9.41
CA LEU A 282 -14.66 10.82 8.13
C LEU A 282 -14.71 9.54 7.30
N TYR A 283 -13.60 8.81 7.22
CA TYR A 283 -13.51 7.53 6.54
C TYR A 283 -14.51 6.52 7.12
N LEU A 284 -14.54 6.37 8.45
CA LEU A 284 -15.49 5.47 9.12
C LEU A 284 -16.95 5.85 8.83
N LEU A 285 -17.30 7.12 8.93
CA LEU A 285 -18.63 7.63 8.59
C LEU A 285 -18.98 7.33 7.12
N GLY A 286 -18.03 7.56 6.22
CA GLY A 286 -18.17 7.26 4.80
C GLY A 286 -18.43 5.78 4.53
N CYS A 287 -17.71 4.88 5.20
CA CYS A 287 -17.92 3.43 5.12
C CYS A 287 -19.31 3.02 5.66
N VAL A 288 -19.72 3.56 6.81
CA VAL A 288 -21.06 3.33 7.40
C VAL A 288 -22.16 3.75 6.42
N LEU A 289 -22.05 4.95 5.86
CA LEU A 289 -23.01 5.47 4.89
C LEU A 289 -23.04 4.62 3.61
N CYS A 290 -21.88 4.26 3.06
CA CYS A 290 -21.81 3.41 1.86
C CYS A 290 -22.40 2.03 2.09
N LEU A 291 -22.19 1.43 3.27
CA LEU A 291 -22.81 0.16 3.64
C LEU A 291 -24.33 0.28 3.70
N GLY A 292 -24.84 1.29 4.41
CA GLY A 292 -26.28 1.51 4.54
C GLY A 292 -26.94 1.67 3.19
N VAL A 293 -26.33 2.44 2.29
CA VAL A 293 -26.81 2.62 0.91
C VAL A 293 -26.73 1.32 0.10
N GLY A 294 -25.62 0.58 0.19
CA GLY A 294 -25.44 -0.68 -0.53
C GLY A 294 -26.44 -1.76 -0.10
N VAL A 295 -26.65 -1.93 1.21
CA VAL A 295 -27.64 -2.88 1.77
C VAL A 295 -29.06 -2.46 1.38
N TRP A 296 -29.40 -1.19 1.53
CA TRP A 296 -30.68 -0.67 1.07
C TRP A 296 -30.86 -0.84 -0.45
N ALA A 297 -29.78 -0.78 -1.22
CA ALA A 297 -29.81 -1.00 -2.65
C ALA A 297 -30.09 -2.43 -3.05
N LEU A 298 -29.45 -3.40 -2.39
CA LEU A 298 -29.79 -4.80 -2.54
C LEU A 298 -31.23 -5.10 -2.13
N TRP A 299 -31.70 -4.52 -1.02
CA TRP A 299 -33.06 -4.77 -0.54
C TRP A 299 -34.13 -4.31 -1.54
N ARG A 300 -33.82 -3.29 -2.35
CA ARG A 300 -34.67 -2.84 -3.47
C ARG A 300 -34.41 -3.56 -4.80
N GLY A 301 -33.63 -4.64 -4.80
CA GLY A 301 -33.38 -5.47 -5.99
C GLY A 301 -32.30 -4.95 -6.94
N ASP A 302 -31.49 -3.95 -6.56
CA ASP A 302 -30.39 -3.47 -7.41
C ASP A 302 -29.14 -4.36 -7.28
N ALA A 303 -29.06 -5.37 -8.15
CA ALA A 303 -27.93 -6.30 -8.18
C ALA A 303 -26.56 -5.61 -8.45
N GLN A 304 -26.54 -4.40 -9.03
CA GLN A 304 -25.29 -3.68 -9.26
C GLN A 304 -24.62 -3.22 -7.95
N ALA A 305 -25.37 -3.16 -6.84
CA ALA A 305 -24.84 -2.84 -5.52
C ALA A 305 -23.93 -3.94 -4.95
N LEU A 306 -24.01 -5.18 -5.46
CA LEU A 306 -23.12 -6.28 -5.05
C LEU A 306 -21.64 -5.95 -5.28
N ALA A 307 -21.31 -5.26 -6.38
CA ALA A 307 -19.95 -4.82 -6.65
C ALA A 307 -19.45 -3.80 -5.62
N GLY A 308 -20.34 -2.89 -5.17
CA GLY A 308 -20.03 -1.91 -4.13
C GLY A 308 -19.84 -2.53 -2.75
N LEU A 309 -20.70 -3.48 -2.38
CA LEU A 309 -20.56 -4.23 -1.12
C LEU A 309 -19.34 -5.14 -1.14
N GLY A 310 -19.06 -5.78 -2.28
CA GLY A 310 -17.82 -6.54 -2.48
C GLY A 310 -16.58 -5.65 -2.31
N ALA A 311 -16.58 -4.44 -2.88
CA ALA A 311 -15.49 -3.47 -2.70
C ALA A 311 -15.33 -3.01 -1.23
N LEU A 312 -16.43 -2.94 -0.48
CA LEU A 312 -16.47 -2.51 0.91
C LEU A 312 -16.12 -3.62 1.91
N LEU A 313 -16.15 -4.89 1.49
CA LEU A 313 -16.02 -6.05 2.35
C LEU A 313 -14.72 -6.06 3.18
N PRO A 314 -13.51 -5.89 2.61
CA PRO A 314 -12.28 -5.89 3.42
C PRO A 314 -12.26 -4.76 4.43
N TRP A 315 -12.75 -3.57 4.06
CA TRP A 315 -12.81 -2.42 4.95
C TRP A 315 -13.67 -2.70 6.18
N TRP A 316 -14.82 -3.35 6.03
CA TRP A 316 -15.63 -3.77 7.17
C TRP A 316 -14.97 -4.84 8.03
N ILE A 317 -14.29 -5.81 7.41
CA ILE A 317 -13.51 -6.81 8.16
C ILE A 317 -12.48 -6.10 9.05
N LEU A 318 -11.76 -5.10 8.52
CA LEU A 318 -10.80 -4.31 9.30
C LEU A 318 -11.47 -3.52 10.43
N VAL A 319 -12.58 -2.84 10.15
CA VAL A 319 -13.33 -2.05 11.15
C VAL A 319 -13.85 -2.93 12.29
N VAL A 320 -14.42 -4.10 11.97
CA VAL A 320 -14.92 -5.05 12.98
C VAL A 320 -13.76 -5.68 13.76
N ALA A 321 -12.69 -6.09 13.08
CA ALA A 321 -11.51 -6.64 13.74
C ALA A 321 -10.85 -5.62 14.68
N GLU A 322 -10.87 -4.33 14.32
CA GLU A 322 -10.41 -3.26 15.17
C GLU A 322 -11.34 -3.05 16.38
N ALA A 323 -12.65 -3.09 16.20
CA ALA A 323 -13.62 -2.96 17.29
C ALA A 323 -13.50 -4.09 18.33
N VAL A 324 -13.15 -5.31 17.90
CA VAL A 324 -12.94 -6.48 18.78
C VAL A 324 -11.51 -6.54 19.33
N GLY A 325 -10.60 -5.64 18.92
CA GLY A 325 -9.21 -5.63 19.38
C GLY A 325 -8.41 -6.84 18.89
N ALA A 326 -8.67 -7.30 17.66
CA ALA A 326 -8.05 -8.49 17.11
C ALA A 326 -6.52 -8.35 17.02
N ARG A 327 -5.78 -9.23 17.72
CA ARG A 327 -4.31 -9.19 17.80
C ARG A 327 -3.62 -9.30 16.44
N TRP A 328 -4.17 -10.13 15.54
CA TRP A 328 -3.61 -10.30 14.20
C TRP A 328 -3.65 -8.99 13.39
N LEU A 329 -4.71 -8.19 13.54
CA LEU A 329 -4.83 -6.91 12.85
C LEU A 329 -3.82 -5.92 13.39
N ILE A 330 -3.60 -5.89 14.70
CA ILE A 330 -2.59 -5.02 15.31
C ILE A 330 -1.19 -5.38 14.77
N ALA A 331 -0.88 -6.68 14.70
CA ALA A 331 0.42 -7.17 14.25
C ALA A 331 0.70 -6.95 12.75
N TYR A 332 -0.35 -6.98 11.91
CA TYR A 332 -0.26 -6.92 10.43
C TYR A 332 -1.10 -5.78 9.84
N ARG A 333 -1.27 -4.67 10.57
CA ARG A 333 -2.17 -3.57 10.17
C ARG A 333 -1.82 -2.99 8.81
N ILE A 334 -0.53 -2.80 8.54
CA ILE A 334 -0.03 -2.18 7.31
C ILE A 334 -0.36 -3.08 6.12
N GLU A 335 -0.05 -4.37 6.23
CA GLU A 335 -0.30 -5.37 5.19
C GLU A 335 -1.81 -5.50 4.95
N ALA A 336 -2.61 -5.54 6.02
CA ALA A 336 -4.06 -5.65 5.93
C ALA A 336 -4.70 -4.43 5.21
N LEU A 337 -4.24 -3.21 5.52
CA LEU A 337 -4.66 -1.99 4.83
C LEU A 337 -4.26 -1.99 3.36
N GLN A 338 -3.07 -2.46 3.02
CA GLN A 338 -2.62 -2.56 1.64
C GLN A 338 -3.41 -3.62 0.85
N VAL A 339 -3.72 -4.76 1.46
CA VAL A 339 -4.56 -5.79 0.83
C VAL A 339 -5.98 -5.25 0.58
N ALA A 340 -6.59 -4.58 1.57
CA ALA A 340 -7.90 -3.96 1.43
C ALA A 340 -7.92 -2.89 0.32
N THR A 341 -6.86 -2.08 0.24
CA THR A 341 -6.68 -1.08 -0.81
C THR A 341 -6.56 -1.70 -2.19
N THR A 342 -5.73 -2.74 -2.32
CA THR A 342 -5.50 -3.45 -3.59
C THR A 342 -6.79 -4.12 -4.06
N TRP A 343 -7.54 -4.73 -3.15
CA TRP A 343 -8.87 -5.26 -3.43
C TRP A 343 -9.83 -4.20 -3.93
N PHE A 344 -9.88 -3.03 -3.27
CA PHE A 344 -10.70 -1.91 -3.70
C PHE A 344 -10.35 -1.46 -5.13
N LEU A 345 -9.06 -1.31 -5.45
CA LEU A 345 -8.61 -0.97 -6.80
C LEU A 345 -9.07 -2.02 -7.82
N MET A 346 -8.90 -3.31 -7.52
CA MET A 346 -9.35 -4.40 -8.38
C MET A 346 -10.88 -4.36 -8.63
N MET A 347 -11.67 -4.10 -7.59
CA MET A 347 -13.13 -3.95 -7.72
C MET A 347 -13.53 -2.70 -8.52
N ALA A 348 -12.78 -1.60 -8.39
CA ALA A 348 -12.97 -0.41 -9.21
C ALA A 348 -12.64 -0.66 -10.69
N ALA A 349 -11.54 -1.38 -10.99
CA ALA A 349 -11.21 -1.81 -12.34
C ALA A 349 -12.28 -2.74 -12.93
N PHE A 350 -12.76 -3.71 -12.14
CA PHE A 350 -13.84 -4.60 -12.53
C PHE A 350 -15.10 -3.82 -12.91
N ALA A 351 -15.52 -2.85 -12.08
CA ALA A 351 -16.68 -2.01 -12.37
C ALA A 351 -16.48 -1.13 -13.63
N LEU A 352 -15.27 -0.63 -13.85
CA LEU A 352 -14.92 0.12 -15.06
C LEU A 352 -15.05 -0.75 -16.32
N ASN A 353 -14.55 -1.99 -16.28
CA ASN A 353 -14.64 -2.93 -17.38
C ASN A 353 -16.08 -3.37 -17.67
N LEU A 354 -16.91 -3.62 -16.63
CA LEU A 354 -18.33 -3.91 -16.80
C LEU A 354 -19.08 -2.75 -17.48
N ARG A 355 -18.74 -1.52 -17.14
CA ARG A 355 -19.32 -0.35 -17.82
C ARG A 355 -18.93 -0.32 -19.29
N LEU A 356 -17.68 -0.60 -19.61
CA LEU A 356 -17.24 -0.69 -21.01
C LEU A 356 -17.99 -1.76 -21.79
N GLY A 357 -18.16 -2.94 -21.20
CA GLY A 357 -18.91 -4.05 -21.79
C GLY A 357 -20.34 -3.62 -22.16
N ARG A 358 -21.03 -2.96 -21.21
CA ARG A 358 -22.38 -2.43 -21.45
C ARG A 358 -22.43 -1.38 -22.55
N LEU A 359 -21.47 -0.47 -22.61
CA LEU A 359 -21.41 0.55 -23.68
C LEU A 359 -21.15 -0.08 -25.06
N ARG A 360 -20.32 -1.12 -25.13
CA ARG A 360 -20.09 -1.87 -26.37
C ARG A 360 -21.37 -2.58 -26.82
N GLN A 361 -22.04 -3.27 -25.91
CA GLN A 361 -23.31 -3.93 -26.20
C GLN A 361 -24.37 -2.94 -26.69
N GLN A 362 -24.56 -1.81 -25.99
CA GLN A 362 -25.51 -0.76 -26.41
C GLN A 362 -25.16 -0.18 -27.78
N ARG A 363 -23.87 0.02 -28.09
CA ARG A 363 -23.45 0.48 -29.41
C ARG A 363 -23.78 -0.54 -30.49
N ASP A 364 -23.57 -1.82 -30.22
CA ASP A 364 -23.81 -2.89 -31.18
C ASP A 364 -25.33 -3.12 -31.38
N GLU A 365 -26.14 -3.02 -30.33
CA GLU A 365 -27.61 -2.98 -30.40
C GLU A 365 -28.12 -1.77 -31.21
N MET A 366 -27.59 -0.57 -30.96
CA MET A 366 -27.94 0.63 -31.73
C MET A 366 -27.53 0.55 -33.20
N ARG A 367 -26.40 -0.12 -33.49
CA ARG A 367 -26.00 -0.41 -34.88
C ARG A 367 -26.95 -1.38 -35.54
N GLN A 368 -27.34 -2.44 -34.84
CA GLN A 368 -28.31 -3.40 -35.34
C GLN A 368 -29.67 -2.72 -35.61
N LEU A 369 -30.19 -1.92 -34.67
CA LEU A 369 -31.41 -1.14 -34.86
C LEU A 369 -31.31 -0.10 -35.98
N ALA A 370 -30.13 0.46 -36.23
CA ALA A 370 -29.91 1.40 -37.32
C ALA A 370 -29.73 0.71 -38.68
N ASP A 371 -29.35 -0.56 -38.70
CA ASP A 371 -29.13 -1.36 -39.90
C ASP A 371 -30.36 -2.23 -40.25
N THR A 372 -31.35 -2.38 -39.35
CA THR A 372 -32.64 -3.04 -39.60
C THR A 372 -33.79 -2.03 -39.79
N ASP A 373 -34.74 -2.35 -40.66
CA ASP A 373 -35.99 -1.60 -40.80
C ASP A 373 -37.00 -2.03 -39.72
N MET A 374 -37.51 -1.08 -38.95
CA MET A 374 -38.42 -1.35 -37.82
C MET A 374 -39.75 -1.97 -38.24
N LEU A 375 -40.20 -1.79 -39.49
CA LEU A 375 -41.48 -2.33 -39.96
C LEU A 375 -41.39 -3.76 -40.47
N THR A 376 -40.23 -4.16 -41.00
CA THR A 376 -40.05 -5.45 -41.69
C THR A 376 -39.08 -6.39 -40.98
N GLY A 377 -38.27 -5.88 -40.05
CA GLY A 377 -37.20 -6.66 -39.40
C GLY A 377 -36.06 -7.04 -40.36
N LEU A 378 -36.10 -6.58 -41.61
CA LEU A 378 -35.11 -6.86 -42.64
C LEU A 378 -33.99 -5.81 -42.63
N PRO A 379 -32.79 -6.14 -43.17
CA PRO A 379 -31.71 -5.16 -43.33
C PRO A 379 -32.18 -3.99 -44.20
N ASN A 380 -31.94 -2.77 -43.74
CA ASN A 380 -32.34 -1.58 -44.48
C ASN A 380 -31.37 -1.29 -45.65
N ARG A 381 -31.76 -0.34 -46.51
CA ARG A 381 -30.98 0.04 -47.69
C ARG A 381 -29.54 0.50 -47.35
N ARG A 382 -29.29 1.10 -46.18
CA ARG A 382 -27.94 1.50 -45.75
C ARG A 382 -27.07 0.30 -45.39
N ALA A 383 -27.65 -0.74 -44.80
CA ALA A 383 -26.95 -1.99 -44.54
C ALA A 383 -26.57 -2.69 -45.86
N GLY A 384 -27.48 -2.74 -46.84
CA GLY A 384 -27.21 -3.29 -48.17
C GLY A 384 -26.11 -2.56 -48.94
N LEU A 385 -26.02 -1.24 -48.81
CA LEU A 385 -24.97 -0.42 -49.45
C LEU A 385 -23.57 -0.55 -48.82
N ARG A 386 -23.43 -1.14 -47.62
CA ARG A 386 -22.12 -1.43 -47.00
C ARG A 386 -21.54 -2.80 -47.38
N LEU A 387 -22.37 -3.68 -47.93
CA LEU A 387 -22.00 -5.04 -48.33
C LEU A 387 -21.58 -5.14 -49.81
N LEU A 388 -21.86 -4.10 -50.60
CA LEU A 388 -21.33 -3.85 -51.94
C LEU A 388 -20.05 -3.02 -51.83
#